data_AF-A0A287DDP6-F1
#
_entry.id   AF-A0A287DDP6-F1
#
_cell.length_a   1.000
_cell.length_b   1.000
_cell.length_c   1.000
_cell.angle_alpha   90.00
_cell.angle_beta   90.00
_cell.angle_gamma   90.00
#
_symmetry.space_group_name_H-M   'P 1'
#
loop_
_entity.id
_entity.type
_entity.pdbx_description
1 polymer ?
#
loop_
_entity_poly.entity_id
_entity_poly.type
_entity_poly.pdbx_seq_one_letter_code
_entity_poly.pdbx_strand_id
1 'polypeptide(L)'
;CLLQWAMAGPWLLLLLAFECPALPTGVSGTPFPSLARPVTLMVDGKQQTLVICLVLDVTPPGLDSPIWFSGGNGSVLDAFTYSLSPEADGTWTSLAQLSLPSEELAAWEPLVCHTGPGPGGQSQSTQPLQLSGSLPPPLCAGAGTLGQALRLGALRLLLFKLLLFDVLLTCSCLLMQPPAATTCTCG
;
A
#
# COMPACT_ATOMS: atom_id res chain seq x y z
N CYS A 1 51.74 -8.73 9.48
CA CYS A 1 50.84 -8.94 8.33
C CYS A 1 49.71 -9.90 8.68
N LEU A 2 48.75 -9.47 9.52
CA LEU A 2 47.63 -10.33 9.92
C LEU A 2 46.36 -9.52 10.23
N LEU A 3 46.15 -8.42 9.50
CA LEU A 3 44.99 -7.55 9.72
C LEU A 3 44.54 -6.87 8.41
N GLN A 4 44.25 -7.67 7.36
CA GLN A 4 43.71 -7.13 6.11
C GLN A 4 42.44 -7.86 5.63
N TRP A 5 41.82 -8.68 6.48
CA TRP A 5 40.60 -9.43 6.16
C TRP A 5 39.39 -9.11 7.06
N ALA A 6 39.47 -8.09 7.93
CA ALA A 6 38.41 -7.84 8.93
C ALA A 6 37.23 -6.97 8.43
N MET A 7 37.32 -6.32 7.26
CA MET A 7 36.33 -5.30 6.87
C MET A 7 35.34 -5.76 5.78
N ALA A 8 35.56 -6.91 5.13
CA ALA A 8 34.68 -7.39 4.07
C ALA A 8 33.51 -8.25 4.56
N GLY A 9 33.68 -8.94 5.70
CA GLY A 9 32.65 -9.82 6.29
C GLY A 9 31.40 -9.10 6.80
N PRO A 10 31.50 -7.96 7.51
CA PRO A 10 30.33 -7.25 8.02
C PRO A 10 29.52 -6.58 6.89
N TRP A 11 30.20 -6.16 5.82
CA TRP A 11 29.57 -5.53 4.65
C TRP A 11 28.88 -6.54 3.75
N LEU A 12 29.41 -7.77 3.63
CA LEU A 12 28.72 -8.88 2.97
C LEU A 12 27.45 -9.29 3.72
N LEU A 13 27.48 -9.32 5.06
CA LEU A 13 26.29 -9.59 5.88
C LEU A 13 25.23 -8.49 5.78
N LEU A 14 25.65 -7.23 5.65
CA LEU A 14 24.75 -6.10 5.38
C LEU A 14 24.12 -6.19 3.98
N LEU A 15 24.87 -6.62 2.96
CA LEU A 15 24.35 -6.84 1.61
C LEU A 15 23.40 -8.05 1.53
N LEU A 16 23.67 -9.13 2.26
CA LEU A 16 22.77 -10.28 2.41
C LEU A 16 21.52 -9.95 3.25
N ALA A 17 21.62 -9.01 4.21
CA ALA A 17 20.45 -8.50 4.94
C ALA A 17 19.64 -7.47 4.14
N PHE A 18 20.23 -6.93 3.06
CA PHE A 18 19.59 -6.02 2.11
C PHE A 18 19.17 -6.72 0.81
N GLU A 19 19.40 -8.04 0.68
CA GLU A 19 18.60 -8.87 -0.21
C GLU A 19 17.15 -8.64 0.20
N CYS A 20 16.45 -7.98 -0.71
CA CYS A 20 15.09 -7.53 -0.55
C CYS A 20 14.28 -8.62 0.16
N PRO A 21 13.45 -8.28 1.17
CA PRO A 21 12.35 -9.18 1.48
C PRO A 21 11.65 -9.37 0.14
N ALA A 22 11.65 -10.62 -0.32
CA ALA A 22 11.11 -11.04 -1.60
C ALA A 22 9.93 -10.14 -1.94
N LEU A 23 10.07 -9.34 -3.02
CA LEU A 23 8.89 -8.85 -3.71
C LEU A 23 8.01 -10.08 -3.85
N PRO A 24 6.79 -10.10 -3.29
CA PRO A 24 5.92 -11.23 -3.51
C PRO A 24 5.82 -11.35 -5.03
N THR A 25 6.45 -12.41 -5.52
CA THR A 25 6.17 -13.09 -6.77
C THR A 25 4.69 -12.94 -7.02
N GLY A 26 4.31 -12.50 -8.23
CA GLY A 26 2.93 -12.38 -8.69
C GLY A 26 2.10 -13.58 -8.22
N VAL A 27 1.54 -13.45 -7.03
CA VAL A 27 0.49 -14.28 -6.52
C VAL A 27 -0.67 -13.72 -7.32
N SER A 28 -1.30 -14.59 -8.12
CA SER A 28 -2.67 -14.37 -8.55
C SER A 28 -3.47 -14.11 -7.29
N GLY A 29 -3.58 -12.83 -6.91
CA GLY A 29 -4.22 -12.43 -5.68
C GLY A 29 -5.68 -12.83 -5.77
N THR A 30 -6.23 -13.26 -4.65
CA THR A 30 -7.67 -13.41 -4.55
C THR A 30 -8.27 -12.01 -4.56
N PRO A 31 -9.22 -11.71 -5.46
CA PRO A 31 -9.80 -10.38 -5.56
C PRO A 31 -10.30 -9.90 -4.20
N PHE A 32 -9.92 -8.69 -3.81
CA PHE A 32 -10.31 -8.12 -2.52
C PHE A 32 -11.26 -6.93 -2.72
N PRO A 33 -12.59 -7.13 -2.59
CA PRO A 33 -13.54 -6.04 -2.71
C PRO A 33 -13.56 -5.18 -1.44
N SER A 34 -13.73 -3.88 -1.61
CA SER A 34 -13.83 -2.91 -0.53
C SER A 34 -14.87 -1.84 -0.85
N LEU A 35 -15.78 -1.59 0.09
CA LEU A 35 -16.77 -0.51 -0.03
C LEU A 35 -16.20 0.78 0.55
N ALA A 36 -16.10 1.80 -0.29
CA ALA A 36 -15.82 3.16 0.16
C ALA A 36 -17.03 3.72 0.92
N ARG A 37 -16.80 4.80 1.67
CA ARG A 37 -17.89 5.42 2.41
C ARG A 37 -18.90 6.09 1.48
N PRO A 38 -20.20 6.05 1.83
CA PRO A 38 -21.22 6.72 1.04
C PRO A 38 -20.99 8.24 1.00
N VAL A 39 -21.16 8.84 -0.17
CA VAL A 39 -21.07 10.29 -0.38
C VAL A 39 -22.43 10.80 -0.82
N THR A 40 -23.00 11.76 -0.09
CA THR A 40 -24.26 12.39 -0.49
C THR A 40 -24.00 13.56 -1.42
N LEU A 41 -24.68 13.60 -2.56
CA LEU A 41 -24.57 14.61 -3.60
C LEU A 41 -25.96 15.14 -3.97
N MET A 42 -26.00 16.34 -4.56
CA MET A 42 -27.21 16.91 -5.17
C MET A 42 -27.13 16.69 -6.68
N VAL A 43 -28.09 15.98 -7.26
CA VAL A 43 -28.22 15.79 -8.71
C VAL A 43 -29.64 16.22 -9.09
N ASP A 44 -29.77 17.21 -9.97
CA ASP A 44 -31.04 17.78 -10.40
C ASP A 44 -31.98 18.21 -9.25
N GLY A 45 -31.40 18.74 -8.17
CA GLY A 45 -32.15 19.18 -6.98
C GLY A 45 -32.63 18.03 -6.08
N LYS A 46 -32.29 16.78 -6.38
CA LYS A 46 -32.56 15.61 -5.55
C LYS A 46 -31.30 15.15 -4.82
N GLN A 47 -31.49 14.63 -3.60
CA GLN A 47 -30.40 14.02 -2.85
C GLN A 47 -30.13 12.61 -3.37
N GLN A 48 -28.89 12.38 -3.79
CA GLN A 48 -28.38 11.09 -4.22
C GLN A 48 -27.26 10.67 -3.27
N THR A 49 -27.17 9.39 -2.99
CA THR A 49 -26.08 8.78 -2.24
C THR A 49 -25.27 7.92 -3.18
N LEU A 50 -24.00 8.25 -3.29
CA LEU A 50 -23.03 7.55 -4.11
C LEU A 50 -22.24 6.57 -3.26
N VAL A 51 -22.20 5.32 -3.71
CA VAL A 51 -21.37 4.28 -3.12
C VAL A 51 -20.40 3.76 -4.17
N ILE A 52 -19.14 3.61 -3.78
CA ILE A 52 -18.08 3.12 -4.66
C ILE A 52 -17.55 1.80 -4.08
N CYS A 53 -17.44 0.78 -4.93
CA CYS A 53 -16.73 -0.44 -4.61
C CYS A 53 -15.43 -0.50 -5.41
N LEU A 54 -14.31 -0.66 -4.69
CA LEU A 54 -12.98 -0.85 -5.26
C LEU A 54 -12.56 -2.31 -5.02
N VAL A 55 -12.19 -3.00 -6.10
CA VAL A 55 -11.65 -4.36 -6.05
C VAL A 55 -10.17 -4.30 -6.38
N LEU A 56 -9.35 -4.76 -5.43
CA LEU A 56 -7.90 -4.90 -5.58
C LEU A 56 -7.55 -6.33 -6.00
N ASP A 57 -6.31 -6.53 -6.46
CA ASP A 57 -5.77 -7.84 -6.83
C ASP A 57 -6.58 -8.56 -7.90
N VAL A 58 -7.06 -7.81 -8.89
CA VAL A 58 -7.84 -8.35 -10.00
C VAL A 58 -6.92 -9.03 -11.01
N THR A 59 -7.41 -10.11 -11.62
CA THR A 59 -6.69 -10.81 -12.69
C THR A 59 -6.51 -9.91 -13.92
N PRO A 60 -5.39 -9.99 -14.65
CA PRO A 60 -5.17 -9.23 -15.87
C PRO A 60 -6.31 -9.34 -16.90
N PRO A 61 -6.47 -8.32 -17.77
CA PRO A 61 -7.58 -8.22 -18.70
C PRO A 61 -7.69 -9.47 -19.60
N GLY A 62 -8.89 -10.06 -19.63
CA GLY A 62 -9.18 -11.30 -20.36
C GLY A 62 -10.00 -12.32 -19.55
N LEU A 63 -10.08 -12.16 -18.23
CA LEU A 63 -11.06 -12.85 -17.37
C LEU A 63 -12.04 -11.83 -16.79
N ASP A 64 -13.34 -12.05 -17.02
CA ASP A 64 -14.40 -11.19 -16.48
C ASP A 64 -14.53 -11.38 -14.96
N SER A 65 -14.20 -10.33 -14.20
CA SER A 65 -14.47 -10.24 -12.76
C SER A 65 -15.51 -9.15 -12.51
N PRO A 66 -16.80 -9.38 -12.83
CA PRO A 66 -17.84 -8.39 -12.64
C PRO A 66 -17.95 -7.96 -11.18
N ILE A 67 -18.35 -6.70 -10.99
CA ILE A 67 -18.69 -6.14 -9.69
C ILE A 67 -20.20 -5.94 -9.67
N TRP A 68 -20.86 -6.44 -8.64
CA TRP A 68 -22.30 -6.21 -8.45
C TRP A 68 -22.61 -5.88 -7.00
N PHE A 69 -23.71 -5.15 -6.81
CA PHE A 69 -24.18 -4.74 -5.49
C PHE A 69 -25.45 -5.50 -5.15
N SER A 70 -25.62 -5.88 -3.90
CA SER A 70 -26.87 -6.43 -3.38
C SER A 70 -27.32 -5.67 -2.14
N GLY A 71 -28.62 -5.44 -2.02
CA GLY A 71 -29.21 -4.91 -0.79
C GLY A 71 -29.56 -6.00 0.21
N GLY A 72 -30.09 -5.61 1.37
CA GLY A 72 -30.54 -6.54 2.42
C GLY A 72 -31.61 -7.54 1.99
N ASN A 73 -32.35 -7.23 0.93
CA ASN A 73 -33.34 -8.13 0.33
C ASN A 73 -32.73 -9.21 -0.60
N GLY A 74 -31.41 -9.17 -0.84
CA GLY A 74 -30.69 -10.08 -1.73
C GLY A 74 -30.87 -9.80 -3.23
N SER A 75 -31.61 -8.75 -3.60
CA SER A 75 -31.73 -8.35 -5.00
C SER A 75 -30.53 -7.52 -5.44
N VAL A 76 -30.19 -7.67 -6.73
CA VAL A 76 -29.02 -7.04 -7.35
C VAL A 76 -29.39 -5.65 -7.84
N LEU A 77 -28.54 -4.67 -7.52
CA LEU A 77 -28.68 -3.30 -8.01
C LEU A 77 -27.79 -3.08 -9.22
N ASP A 78 -28.35 -2.39 -10.20
CA ASP A 78 -27.58 -1.95 -11.37
C ASP A 78 -26.57 -0.89 -10.96
N ALA A 79 -25.35 -1.02 -11.47
CA ALA A 79 -24.24 -0.16 -11.11
C ALA A 79 -23.34 0.09 -12.32
N PHE A 80 -22.75 1.28 -12.34
CA PHE A 80 -21.83 1.66 -13.38
C PHE A 80 -20.43 1.12 -13.07
N THR A 81 -19.91 0.23 -13.91
CA THR A 81 -18.57 -0.33 -13.74
C THR A 81 -17.57 0.40 -14.63
N TYR A 82 -16.44 0.80 -14.07
CA TYR A 82 -15.32 1.40 -14.76
C TYR A 82 -14.36 0.31 -15.27
N SER A 83 -13.63 0.62 -16.33
CA SER A 83 -12.63 -0.28 -16.91
C SER A 83 -11.51 -0.61 -15.91
N LEU A 84 -10.91 -1.79 -16.08
CA LEU A 84 -9.74 -2.22 -15.31
C LEU A 84 -8.57 -1.23 -15.47
N SER A 85 -7.91 -0.92 -14.36
CA SER A 85 -6.74 -0.04 -14.32
C SER A 85 -5.52 -0.80 -13.81
N PRO A 86 -4.35 -0.67 -14.47
CA PRO A 86 -3.10 -1.24 -13.96
C PRO A 86 -2.60 -0.43 -12.75
N GLU A 87 -2.03 -1.13 -11.77
CA GLU A 87 -1.45 -0.55 -10.55
C GLU A 87 0.09 -0.64 -10.58
N ALA A 88 0.78 0.16 -9.78
CA ALA A 88 2.25 0.28 -9.79
C ALA A 88 2.99 -1.02 -9.38
N ASP A 89 2.31 -1.91 -8.65
CA ASP A 89 2.81 -3.21 -8.23
C ASP A 89 2.62 -4.32 -9.29
N GLY A 90 2.06 -3.98 -10.46
CA GLY A 90 1.76 -4.92 -11.54
C GLY A 90 0.44 -5.68 -11.37
N THR A 91 -0.32 -5.40 -10.32
CA THR A 91 -1.69 -5.88 -10.15
C THR A 91 -2.68 -5.01 -10.93
N TRP A 92 -3.94 -5.43 -10.97
CA TRP A 92 -5.02 -4.68 -11.61
C TRP A 92 -6.09 -4.33 -10.58
N THR A 93 -6.71 -3.18 -10.78
CA THR A 93 -7.83 -2.71 -9.96
C THR A 93 -9.07 -2.53 -10.82
N SER A 94 -10.24 -2.81 -10.23
CA SER A 94 -11.53 -2.58 -10.85
C SER A 94 -12.41 -1.74 -9.91
N LEU A 95 -13.25 -0.89 -10.49
CA LEU A 95 -14.07 0.04 -9.74
C LEU A 95 -15.51 0.02 -10.26
N ALA A 96 -16.48 -0.02 -9.36
CA ALA A 96 -17.88 0.17 -9.70
C ALA A 96 -18.53 1.22 -8.79
N GLN A 97 -19.50 1.92 -9.35
CA GLN A 97 -20.22 3.03 -8.75
C GLN A 97 -21.71 2.76 -8.77
N LEU A 98 -22.35 2.91 -7.62
CA LEU A 98 -23.78 2.82 -7.43
C LEU A 98 -24.31 4.18 -6.97
N SER A 99 -25.37 4.67 -7.63
CA SER A 99 -26.10 5.88 -7.23
C SER A 99 -27.48 5.49 -6.73
N LEU A 100 -27.79 5.84 -5.49
CA LEU A 100 -29.09 5.56 -4.86
C LEU A 100 -29.77 6.84 -4.42
N PRO A 101 -31.06 7.04 -4.74
CA PRO A 101 -31.79 8.18 -4.26
C PRO A 101 -32.03 8.05 -2.75
N SER A 102 -32.01 9.18 -2.04
CA SER A 102 -32.12 9.17 -0.57
C SER A 102 -33.40 8.52 -0.05
N GLU A 103 -34.50 8.60 -0.80
CA GLU A 103 -35.78 7.98 -0.47
C GLU A 103 -35.73 6.44 -0.43
N GLU A 104 -34.82 5.82 -1.17
CA GLU A 104 -34.74 4.35 -1.29
C GLU A 104 -33.66 3.73 -0.40
N LEU A 105 -32.82 4.52 0.27
CA LEU A 105 -31.67 4.00 1.03
C LEU A 105 -32.09 2.94 2.05
N ALA A 106 -33.15 3.21 2.82
CA ALA A 106 -33.64 2.29 3.84
C ALA A 106 -34.15 0.95 3.27
N ALA A 107 -34.60 0.92 2.01
CA ALA A 107 -35.05 -0.31 1.35
C ALA A 107 -33.88 -1.20 0.93
N TRP A 108 -32.71 -0.59 0.71
CA TRP A 108 -31.51 -1.25 0.19
C TRP A 108 -30.46 -1.58 1.26
N GLU A 109 -30.69 -1.17 2.50
CA GLU A 109 -29.83 -1.49 3.64
C GLU A 109 -29.96 -2.96 4.10
N PRO A 110 -28.85 -3.61 4.53
CA PRO A 110 -27.46 -3.19 4.35
C PRO A 110 -26.97 -3.48 2.92
N LEU A 111 -26.07 -2.66 2.42
CA LEU A 111 -25.50 -2.81 1.08
C LEU A 111 -24.24 -3.69 1.11
N VAL A 112 -24.13 -4.62 0.18
CA VAL A 112 -22.97 -5.50 0.01
C VAL A 112 -22.44 -5.37 -1.42
N CYS A 113 -21.12 -5.30 -1.57
CA CYS A 113 -20.45 -5.41 -2.87
C CYS A 113 -19.86 -6.80 -3.03
N HIS A 114 -20.02 -7.36 -4.23
CA HIS A 114 -19.52 -8.67 -4.61
C HIS A 114 -18.61 -8.56 -5.83
N THR A 115 -17.64 -9.46 -5.88
CA THR A 115 -16.80 -9.68 -7.05
C THR A 115 -16.47 -11.15 -7.19
N GLY A 116 -16.24 -11.63 -8.41
CA GLY A 116 -15.87 -13.02 -8.66
C GLY A 116 -16.21 -13.44 -10.09
N PRO A 117 -15.94 -14.70 -10.47
CA PRO A 117 -16.11 -15.21 -11.83
C PRO A 117 -17.59 -15.44 -12.25
N GLY A 118 -18.53 -14.65 -11.70
CA GLY A 118 -19.95 -14.75 -12.01
C GLY A 118 -20.71 -15.86 -11.24
N PRO A 119 -21.97 -16.14 -11.63
CA PRO A 119 -22.85 -17.05 -10.90
C PRO A 119 -22.34 -18.49 -10.92
N GLY A 120 -22.00 -19.04 -9.75
CA GLY A 120 -21.58 -20.44 -9.57
C GLY A 120 -20.12 -20.66 -9.17
N GLY A 121 -19.28 -19.62 -9.21
CA GLY A 121 -17.93 -19.63 -8.62
C GLY A 121 -17.90 -19.12 -7.18
N GLN A 122 -16.77 -19.29 -6.48
CA GLN A 122 -16.58 -18.63 -5.18
C GLN A 122 -16.46 -17.12 -5.39
N SER A 123 -17.48 -16.37 -4.97
CA SER A 123 -17.47 -14.91 -4.97
C SER A 123 -16.89 -14.37 -3.67
N GLN A 124 -16.20 -13.24 -3.77
CA GLN A 124 -15.72 -12.46 -2.64
C GLN A 124 -16.71 -11.33 -2.37
N SER A 125 -17.02 -11.09 -1.10
CA SER A 125 -18.05 -10.13 -0.69
C SER A 125 -17.52 -9.23 0.42
N THR A 126 -17.92 -7.97 0.41
CA THR A 126 -17.58 -7.03 1.48
C THR A 126 -18.41 -7.29 2.73
N GLN A 127 -18.01 -6.67 3.84
CA GLN A 127 -18.89 -6.57 5.00
C GLN A 127 -20.13 -5.73 4.66
N PRO A 128 -21.31 -6.03 5.24
CA PRO A 128 -22.52 -5.26 5.00
C PRO A 128 -22.37 -3.82 5.51
N LEU A 129 -22.60 -2.85 4.61
CA LEU A 129 -22.51 -1.42 4.87
C LEU A 129 -23.89 -0.85 5.21
N GLN A 130 -24.01 -0.18 6.35
CA GLN A 130 -25.19 0.60 6.71
C GLN A 130 -25.10 1.99 6.07
N LEU A 131 -26.19 2.45 5.45
CA LEU A 131 -26.28 3.72 4.72
C LEU A 131 -26.81 4.86 5.61
N SER A 132 -27.55 4.54 6.68
CA SER A 132 -28.34 5.41 7.55
C SER A 132 -27.64 5.70 8.90
N GLY A 133 -26.38 5.28 9.06
CA GLY A 133 -25.62 5.41 10.30
C GLY A 133 -24.46 6.40 10.22
N SER A 134 -24.60 7.53 10.91
CA SER A 134 -23.57 8.48 11.40
C SER A 134 -22.18 8.42 10.77
N LEU A 135 -21.81 9.50 10.06
CA LEU A 135 -20.46 9.80 9.57
C LEU A 135 -19.37 9.40 10.59
N PRO A 136 -18.52 8.41 10.30
CA PRO A 136 -17.18 8.40 10.87
C PRO A 136 -16.34 9.49 10.18
N PRO A 137 -15.31 10.05 10.84
CA PRO A 137 -14.47 11.14 10.30
C PRO A 137 -13.74 10.73 9.02
N PRO A 138 -13.47 11.67 8.08
CA PRO A 138 -13.16 11.43 6.65
C PRO A 138 -12.08 10.39 6.34
N LEU A 139 -12.08 9.93 5.08
CA LEU A 139 -11.09 9.04 4.47
C LEU A 139 -9.64 9.48 4.79
N CYS A 140 -8.79 8.48 5.03
CA CYS A 140 -7.34 8.60 5.12
C CYS A 140 -6.76 9.34 6.34
N ALA A 141 -7.23 9.03 7.55
CA ALA A 141 -6.29 8.97 8.67
C ALA A 141 -5.48 7.67 8.52
N GLY A 142 -4.46 7.69 7.67
CA GLY A 142 -3.38 6.73 7.74
C GLY A 142 -2.70 6.89 9.10
N ALA A 143 -3.29 6.32 10.15
CA ALA A 143 -2.76 6.28 11.51
C ALA A 143 -1.46 5.44 11.61
N GLY A 144 -0.88 5.06 10.47
CA GLY A 144 0.42 4.41 10.37
C GLY A 144 1.42 5.10 9.43
N THR A 145 1.04 6.04 8.56
CA THR A 145 1.96 6.51 7.50
C THR A 145 2.85 7.66 7.94
N LEU A 146 2.32 8.62 8.71
CA LEU A 146 3.10 9.77 9.18
C LEU A 146 4.15 9.34 10.23
N GLY A 147 3.77 8.44 11.15
CA GLY A 147 4.69 7.88 12.15
C GLY A 147 5.78 7.00 11.54
N GLN A 148 5.44 6.16 10.55
CA GLN A 148 6.40 5.29 9.86
C GLN A 148 7.35 6.10 8.98
N ALA A 149 6.85 7.14 8.28
CA ALA A 149 7.68 8.04 7.47
C ALA A 149 8.65 8.86 8.33
N LEU A 150 8.19 9.37 9.47
CA LEU A 150 9.05 10.05 10.44
C LEU A 150 10.10 9.10 11.03
N ARG A 151 9.74 7.84 11.29
CA ARG A 151 10.67 6.82 11.79
C ARG A 151 11.74 6.44 10.77
N LEU A 152 11.36 6.29 9.49
CA LEU A 152 12.30 6.06 8.39
C LEU A 152 13.20 7.28 8.14
N GLY A 153 12.66 8.49 8.24
CA GLY A 153 13.42 9.73 8.17
C GLY A 153 14.44 9.85 9.31
N ALA A 154 14.03 9.57 10.54
CA ALA A 154 14.91 9.56 11.71
C ALA A 154 16.00 8.49 11.61
N LEU A 155 15.65 7.27 11.16
CA LEU A 155 16.61 6.20 10.91
C LEU A 155 17.65 6.60 9.86
N ARG A 156 17.21 7.22 8.76
CA ARG A 156 18.08 7.70 7.68
C ARG A 156 19.06 8.76 8.18
N LEU A 157 18.60 9.72 9.00
CA LEU A 157 19.46 10.74 9.60
C LEU A 157 20.46 10.14 10.60
N LEU A 158 20.04 9.15 11.39
CA LEU A 158 20.91 8.45 12.33
C LEU A 158 22.04 7.71 11.60
N LEU A 159 21.71 6.94 10.55
CA LEU A 159 22.70 6.24 9.73
C LEU A 159 23.69 7.21 9.06
N PHE A 160 23.19 8.33 8.53
CA PHE A 160 24.06 9.36 7.95
C PHE A 160 25.01 9.96 8.98
N LYS A 161 24.52 10.24 10.20
CA LYS A 161 25.34 10.79 11.29
C LYS A 161 26.41 9.79 11.76
N LEU A 162 26.09 8.50 11.82
CA LEU A 162 27.05 7.45 12.15
C LEU A 162 28.13 7.30 11.07
N LEU A 163 27.74 7.32 9.79
CA LEU A 163 28.68 7.32 8.67
C LEU A 163 29.64 8.51 8.70
N LEU A 164 29.13 9.72 8.95
CA LEU A 164 29.99 10.90 9.09
C LEU A 164 30.97 10.76 10.26
N PHE A 165 30.51 10.22 11.39
CA PHE A 165 31.35 10.02 12.56
C PHE A 165 32.46 8.99 12.29
N ASP A 166 32.13 7.88 11.62
CA ASP A 166 33.09 6.86 11.21
C ASP A 166 34.15 7.42 10.24
N VAL A 167 33.75 8.23 9.26
CA VAL A 167 34.67 8.92 8.35
C VAL A 167 35.56 9.89 9.11
N LEU A 168 35.02 10.68 10.05
CA LEU A 168 35.80 11.63 10.84
C LEU A 168 36.79 10.92 11.77
N LEU A 169 36.39 9.82 12.41
CA LEU A 169 37.28 9.00 13.22
C LEU A 169 38.36 8.36 12.36
N THR A 170 38.01 7.80 11.22
CA THR A 170 38.97 7.22 10.27
C THR A 170 39.97 8.28 9.79
N CYS A 171 39.50 9.46 9.40
CA CYS A 171 40.35 10.59 9.02
C CYS A 171 41.24 11.05 10.18
N SER A 172 40.71 11.10 11.40
CA SER A 172 41.46 11.51 12.58
C SER A 172 42.56 10.49 12.92
N CYS A 173 42.29 9.17 12.81
CA CYS A 173 43.31 8.13 12.96
C CYS A 173 44.40 8.22 11.88
N LEU A 174 44.03 8.52 10.64
CA LEU A 174 44.98 8.73 9.55
C LEU A 174 45.84 10.00 9.75
N LEU A 175 45.26 11.06 10.30
CA LEU A 175 45.97 12.31 10.63
C LEU A 175 46.83 12.18 11.90
N MET A 176 46.48 11.27 12.81
CA MET A 176 47.30 10.91 13.98
C MET A 176 48.37 9.87 13.69
N GLN A 177 48.49 9.35 12.47
CA GLN A 177 49.68 8.61 12.08
C GLN A 177 50.85 9.60 11.95
N PRO A 178 51.88 9.51 12.80
CA PRO A 178 53.05 10.35 12.66
C PRO A 178 53.69 10.09 11.28
N PRO A 179 54.28 11.10 10.62
CA PRO A 179 55.02 10.88 9.40
C PRO A 179 56.07 9.80 9.68
N ALA A 180 56.07 8.75 8.86
CA ALA A 180 57.13 7.74 8.91
C ALA A 180 58.47 8.49 8.90
N ALA A 181 59.24 8.34 9.97
CA ALA A 181 60.54 8.97 10.09
C ALA A 181 61.38 8.53 8.89
N THR A 182 61.57 9.44 7.93
CA THR A 182 62.53 9.30 6.86
C THR A 182 63.91 9.33 7.51
N THR A 183 64.47 8.15 7.80
CA THR A 183 65.86 8.03 8.22
C THR A 183 66.75 8.44 7.05
N CYS A 184 67.29 9.66 7.11
CA CYS A 184 68.41 10.10 6.29
C CYS A 184 69.65 9.28 6.67
N THR A 185 70.15 8.47 5.75
CA THR A 185 71.50 7.91 5.81
C THR A 185 72.49 8.94 5.24
N CYS A 186 73.31 9.54 6.10
CA CYS A 186 74.51 10.27 5.67
C CYS A 186 75.56 9.25 5.21
N GLY A 187 76.07 9.44 3.99
CA GLY A 187 77.37 8.94 3.54
C GLY A 187 78.42 10.05 3.64
#